data_AF-A0A5C8DJA7-F1
#
_entry.id   AF-A0A5C8DJA7-F1
#
_cell.length_a   1.000
_cell.length_b   1.000
_cell.length_c   1.000
_cell.angle_alpha   90.00
_cell.angle_beta   90.00
_cell.angle_gamma   90.00
#
_symmetry.space_group_name_H-M   'P 1'
#
loop_
_entity.id
_entity.type
_entity.pdbx_description
1 polymer ?
#
loop_
_entity_poly.entity_id
_entity_poly.type
_entity_poly.pdbx_seq_one_letter_code
_entity_poly.pdbx_strand_id
1 'polypeptide(L)'
;MAISYVGGIVAAVAGSKSDTVISLSGTLTGGSDSSPSAGDLVVVTIAVGHTGDAVTTDIITADYTELTALTADDTRDIRLMTGYKFMGGTPDTDVTISGSDVATAAMAYTVQVFRGVDIATPMDATVVTATGVSSGRPDPDAITPVTTGAWILVCTGATTITSATFTYSDMTNVLSVYSNDTDDVIIGSGYNSSWTSGAFDPVASSTGSLSINDCWAAYTIALRPSSGTGILDSDATAAVTWGGRSTATGAINASAVATASWNGASRVASAFDQDASASVTWTGTSIIRASAAFDMDAAASVTWASRTFIGAPFSSVAVALQRWNGASVNASALDSDAAADQRWNGASRIAAALNVDARAVLTWNGRSTVAAACDIDAVASLTWNGEEVVDVDAAAAWSSTATATASWNGASSSAADLTSTAVASCTWNGTGIFPAAADIAAAASLTWTGVTLANASWESNAVSAQNWNGSATVSAAYQSTALAVLTWNGTATAESAWRADTLGVLEWEGLAQGAPAEASAAFQIVTTAFAQFTAEVIAEAAFDVDAAASVTWDWDIPKAPPRLIDGRRLSRLEDGDEEDIMLFMAAINTYLEQDHDNY
;
A
#
# COMPACT_ATOMS: atom_id res chain seq x y z
N MET A 1 13.24 8.84 19.74
CA MET A 1 14.13 7.78 20.29
C MET A 1 14.83 8.34 21.52
N ALA A 2 15.13 7.50 22.53
CA ALA A 2 15.93 7.95 23.67
C ALA A 2 17.40 8.11 23.26
N ILE A 3 18.09 9.11 23.82
CA ILE A 3 19.53 9.28 23.60
C ILE A 3 20.27 8.12 24.29
N SER A 4 21.34 7.61 23.66
CA SER A 4 22.27 6.67 24.28
C SER A 4 23.72 7.06 24.00
N TYR A 5 24.62 6.79 24.94
CA TYR A 5 26.06 7.01 24.78
C TYR A 5 26.69 5.87 23.98
N VAL A 6 27.26 6.19 22.82
CA VAL A 6 27.96 5.22 21.96
C VAL A 6 29.35 4.96 22.52
N GLY A 7 30.08 6.02 22.87
CA GLY A 7 31.39 5.94 23.50
C GLY A 7 32.18 7.23 23.33
N GLY A 8 33.42 7.25 23.82
CA GLY A 8 34.29 8.40 23.66
C GLY A 8 35.77 8.10 23.77
N ILE A 9 36.56 9.13 23.47
CA ILE A 9 38.03 9.14 23.42
C ILE A 9 38.53 10.38 24.14
N VAL A 10 39.65 10.26 24.84
CA VAL A 10 40.39 11.39 25.38
C VAL A 10 41.88 11.18 25.22
N ALA A 11 42.59 12.20 24.77
CA ALA A 11 44.03 12.18 24.63
C ALA A 11 44.62 13.59 24.62
N ALA A 12 45.94 13.63 24.75
CA ALA A 12 46.73 14.83 24.90
C ALA A 12 47.92 14.81 23.93
N VAL A 13 48.33 15.99 23.49
CA VAL A 13 49.49 16.21 22.63
C VAL A 13 50.32 17.32 23.29
N ALA A 14 51.62 17.07 23.48
CA ALA A 14 52.54 18.15 23.83
C ALA A 14 52.57 19.21 22.72
N GLY A 15 53.08 20.41 22.98
CA GLY A 15 53.03 21.53 22.04
C GLY A 15 53.50 21.14 20.64
N SER A 16 52.60 21.26 19.66
CA SER A 16 52.79 20.74 18.31
C SER A 16 52.17 21.67 17.27
N LYS A 17 52.91 21.89 16.18
CA LYS A 17 52.41 22.57 14.97
C LYS A 17 51.80 21.61 13.96
N SER A 18 51.86 20.31 14.22
CA SER A 18 51.34 19.28 13.33
C SER A 18 49.93 18.87 13.73
N ASP A 19 49.10 18.64 12.73
CA ASP A 19 47.74 18.14 12.89
C ASP A 19 47.73 16.76 13.55
N THR A 20 46.66 16.48 14.28
CA THR A 20 46.46 15.22 14.99
C THR A 20 45.26 14.48 14.41
N VAL A 21 45.49 13.24 13.95
CA VAL A 21 44.45 12.34 13.46
C VAL A 21 43.96 11.46 14.61
N ILE A 22 42.66 11.46 14.85
CA ILE A 22 41.99 10.72 15.91
C ILE A 22 41.15 9.63 15.26
N SER A 23 41.53 8.37 15.46
CA SER A 23 40.75 7.24 14.96
C SER A 23 39.46 7.07 15.77
N LEU A 24 38.32 6.95 15.08
CA LEU A 24 36.99 6.75 15.67
C LEU A 24 36.53 5.29 15.59
N SER A 25 37.09 4.49 14.67
CA SER A 25 36.66 3.10 14.47
C SER A 25 37.40 2.12 15.39
N GLY A 26 36.66 1.46 16.27
CA GLY A 26 37.16 0.44 17.21
C GLY A 26 37.89 1.01 18.43
N THR A 27 37.81 2.31 18.65
CA THR A 27 38.57 3.06 19.67
C THR A 27 37.68 3.73 20.72
N LEU A 28 36.37 3.85 20.49
CA LEU A 28 35.46 4.44 21.45
C LEU A 28 35.31 3.54 22.69
N THR A 29 35.23 4.15 23.86
CA THR A 29 35.10 3.43 25.14
C THR A 29 33.97 3.99 26.00
N GLY A 30 33.52 3.22 27.00
CA GLY A 30 32.56 3.67 28.02
C GLY A 30 31.09 3.71 27.60
N GLY A 31 30.76 3.40 26.33
CA GLY A 31 29.39 3.37 25.82
C GLY A 31 28.97 2.02 25.25
N SER A 32 27.92 2.04 24.42
CA SER A 32 27.31 0.85 23.84
C SER A 32 28.09 0.25 22.66
N ASP A 33 29.01 0.99 22.06
CA ASP A 33 29.75 0.57 20.87
C ASP A 33 31.21 1.07 20.90
N SER A 34 31.99 0.63 19.93
CA SER A 34 33.40 1.01 19.74
C SER A 34 33.64 1.89 18.51
N SER A 35 32.60 2.15 17.71
CA SER A 35 32.64 2.97 16.50
C SER A 35 31.35 3.79 16.32
N PRO A 36 31.39 4.96 15.68
CA PRO A 36 30.18 5.66 15.24
C PRO A 36 29.44 4.87 14.15
N SER A 37 28.11 4.98 14.14
CA SER A 37 27.22 4.51 13.08
C SER A 37 26.52 5.68 12.40
N ALA A 38 25.85 5.41 11.28
CA ALA A 38 25.06 6.43 10.58
C ALA A 38 24.00 7.03 11.52
N GLY A 39 23.87 8.36 11.49
CA GLY A 39 22.97 9.13 12.35
C GLY A 39 23.48 9.40 13.77
N ASP A 40 24.66 8.91 14.16
CA ASP A 40 25.27 9.27 15.43
C ASP A 40 25.80 10.71 15.41
N LEU A 41 25.62 11.42 16.52
CA LEU A 41 26.22 12.72 16.78
C LEU A 41 27.62 12.53 17.37
N VAL A 42 28.63 13.07 16.73
CA VAL A 42 30.01 13.16 17.26
C VAL A 42 30.28 14.58 17.71
N VAL A 43 30.68 14.76 18.96
CA VAL A 43 31.09 16.03 19.56
C VAL A 43 32.58 15.98 19.87
N VAL A 44 33.33 16.95 19.36
CA VAL A 44 34.78 17.08 19.56
C VAL A 44 35.05 18.38 20.29
N THR A 45 35.81 18.30 21.38
CA THR A 45 36.27 19.46 22.15
C THR A 45 37.79 19.46 22.19
N ILE A 46 38.38 20.63 21.96
CA ILE A 46 39.84 20.84 21.96
C ILE A 46 40.16 21.98 22.92
N ALA A 47 41.15 21.77 23.78
CA ALA A 47 41.67 22.74 24.72
C ALA A 47 43.16 22.98 24.47
N VAL A 48 43.60 24.23 24.49
CA VAL A 48 45.01 24.62 24.36
C VAL A 48 45.37 25.61 25.45
N GLY A 49 46.38 25.28 26.26
CA GLY A 49 46.97 26.20 27.23
C GLY A 49 48.10 27.01 26.58
N HIS A 50 48.17 28.31 26.86
CA HIS A 50 49.20 29.19 26.30
C HIS A 50 49.51 30.38 27.22
N THR A 51 50.56 31.13 26.91
CA THR A 51 50.86 32.41 27.56
C THR A 51 51.14 33.47 26.50
N GLY A 52 50.27 34.48 26.36
CA GLY A 52 50.56 35.72 25.62
C GLY A 52 50.67 35.65 24.08
N ASP A 53 50.68 34.45 23.49
CA ASP A 53 50.64 34.24 22.03
C ASP A 53 49.22 33.97 21.53
N ALA A 54 48.90 34.44 20.31
CA ALA A 54 47.64 34.10 19.66
C ALA A 54 47.69 32.65 19.18
N VAL A 55 46.95 31.77 19.84
CA VAL A 55 46.83 30.36 19.47
C VAL A 55 45.54 30.13 18.68
N THR A 56 45.65 29.37 17.59
CA THR A 56 44.52 28.84 16.82
C THR A 56 44.40 27.34 17.01
N THR A 57 43.16 26.85 17.03
CA THR A 57 42.84 25.43 17.01
C THR A 57 41.52 25.25 16.29
N ASP A 58 41.43 24.23 15.44
CA ASP A 58 40.27 23.95 14.61
C ASP A 58 40.07 22.44 14.37
N ILE A 59 38.86 22.05 13.97
CA ILE A 59 38.55 20.72 13.45
C ILE A 59 38.64 20.80 11.93
N ILE A 60 39.68 20.18 11.36
CA ILE A 60 39.99 20.29 9.93
C ILE A 60 39.14 19.31 9.10
N THR A 61 38.66 18.22 9.70
CA THR A 61 37.72 17.31 9.02
C THR A 61 36.47 18.05 8.60
N ALA A 62 36.09 17.90 7.34
CA ALA A 62 34.95 18.60 6.75
C ALA A 62 33.61 18.28 7.46
N ASP A 63 32.70 19.25 7.35
CA ASP A 63 31.29 19.20 7.78
C ASP A 63 31.05 19.18 9.30
N TYR A 64 32.09 19.42 10.10
CA TYR A 64 31.91 19.77 11.51
C TYR A 64 31.37 21.19 11.63
N THR A 65 30.33 21.35 12.45
CA THR A 65 29.76 22.64 12.83
C THR A 65 30.41 23.10 14.13
N GLU A 66 31.13 24.22 14.09
CA GLU A 66 31.64 24.87 15.31
C GLU A 66 30.47 25.49 16.10
N LEU A 67 30.45 25.30 17.41
CA LEU A 67 29.52 26.01 18.30
C LEU A 67 30.01 27.44 18.54
N THR A 68 31.20 27.56 19.10
CA THR A 68 32.01 28.77 19.19
C THR A 68 33.41 28.38 19.69
N ALA A 69 34.31 29.34 19.81
CA ALA A 69 35.59 29.21 20.50
C ALA A 69 35.64 30.19 21.66
N LEU A 70 36.05 29.70 22.83
CA LEU A 70 36.17 30.48 24.06
C LEU A 70 37.65 30.75 24.35
N THR A 71 37.91 31.93 24.91
CA THR A 71 39.21 32.29 25.45
C THR A 71 39.02 32.90 26.83
N ALA A 72 39.91 32.57 27.76
CA ALA A 72 40.04 33.25 29.03
C ALA A 72 41.51 33.59 29.27
N ASP A 73 41.76 34.83 29.69
CA ASP A 73 43.11 35.38 29.84
C ASP A 73 43.45 35.59 31.32
N ASP A 74 44.61 35.10 31.74
CA ASP A 74 45.20 35.33 33.06
C ASP A 74 46.72 35.41 32.90
N THR A 75 47.50 34.87 33.84
CA THR A 75 48.95 34.66 33.66
C THR A 75 49.22 33.48 32.74
N ARG A 76 48.29 32.53 32.67
CA ARG A 76 48.26 31.40 31.74
C ARG A 76 46.86 31.34 31.15
N ASP A 77 46.78 31.43 29.85
CA ASP A 77 45.58 31.64 29.05
C ASP A 77 45.07 30.31 28.48
N ILE A 78 43.76 30.20 28.28
CA ILE A 78 43.12 29.01 27.72
C ILE A 78 42.39 29.37 26.44
N ARG A 79 42.46 28.49 25.45
CA ARG A 79 41.54 28.44 24.31
C ARG A 79 40.77 27.12 24.31
N LEU A 80 39.45 27.18 24.22
CA LEU A 80 38.56 26.01 24.19
C LEU A 80 37.57 26.08 23.03
N MET A 81 37.59 25.10 22.14
CA MET A 81 36.71 25.00 20.98
C MET A 81 35.90 23.71 21.06
N THR A 82 34.62 23.77 20.71
CA THR A 82 33.76 22.58 20.57
C THR A 82 33.03 22.62 19.24
N GLY A 83 33.09 21.51 18.50
CA GLY A 83 32.33 21.31 17.27
C GLY A 83 31.63 19.96 17.25
N TYR A 84 30.65 19.81 16.36
CA TYR A 84 29.90 18.57 16.22
C TYR A 84 29.56 18.23 14.77
N LYS A 85 29.33 16.94 14.50
CA LYS A 85 28.88 16.42 13.20
C LYS A 85 27.95 15.23 13.38
N PHE A 86 26.95 15.11 12.52
CA PHE A 86 26.18 13.87 12.38
C PHE A 86 26.82 12.97 11.32
N MET A 87 27.01 11.70 11.65
CA MET A 87 27.58 10.73 10.73
C MET A 87 26.59 10.40 9.61
N GLY A 88 27.04 10.49 8.35
CA GLY A 88 26.25 10.13 7.18
C GLY A 88 26.07 8.62 7.02
N GLY A 89 25.52 8.19 5.89
CA GLY A 89 25.37 6.77 5.55
C GLY A 89 26.70 6.00 5.55
N THR A 90 27.81 6.70 5.30
CA THR A 90 29.19 6.23 5.53
C THR A 90 29.78 7.04 6.69
N PRO A 91 29.85 6.49 7.92
CA PRO A 91 30.46 7.19 9.05
C PRO A 91 31.95 7.47 8.84
N ASP A 92 32.42 8.60 9.37
CA ASP A 92 33.84 8.94 9.37
C ASP A 92 34.61 7.92 10.23
N THR A 93 35.76 7.46 9.73
CA THR A 93 36.66 6.56 10.46
C THR A 93 37.64 7.29 11.38
N ASP A 94 37.80 8.59 11.16
CA ASP A 94 38.71 9.46 11.87
C ASP A 94 38.23 10.92 11.85
N VAL A 95 38.76 11.71 12.79
CA VAL A 95 38.64 13.16 12.80
C VAL A 95 40.04 13.77 12.97
N THR A 96 40.32 14.82 12.22
CA THR A 96 41.60 15.53 12.25
C THR A 96 41.41 16.91 12.88
N ILE A 97 42.25 17.22 13.86
CA ILE A 97 42.31 18.52 14.52
C ILE A 97 43.63 19.21 14.19
N SER A 98 43.63 20.54 14.10
CA SER A 98 44.84 21.31 13.85
C SER A 98 45.82 21.24 15.03
N GLY A 99 47.11 21.43 14.76
CA GLY A 99 48.06 21.79 15.82
C GLY A 99 47.72 23.12 16.49
N SER A 100 48.39 23.45 17.59
CA SER A 100 48.23 24.71 18.34
C SER A 100 48.97 25.90 17.71
N ASP A 101 49.64 25.69 16.58
CA ASP A 101 50.55 26.64 15.89
C ASP A 101 51.76 27.12 16.72
N VAL A 102 51.83 26.74 18.00
CA VAL A 102 52.83 27.14 18.98
C VAL A 102 53.39 25.88 19.67
N ALA A 103 54.69 25.64 19.51
CA ALA A 103 55.35 24.42 20.00
C ALA A 103 55.46 24.31 21.53
N THR A 104 55.14 25.39 22.26
CA THR A 104 55.14 25.42 23.73
C THR A 104 53.75 25.26 24.34
N ALA A 105 52.70 25.34 23.50
CA ALA A 105 51.31 25.34 23.92
C ALA A 105 50.73 23.92 23.88
N ALA A 106 50.61 23.29 25.05
CA ALA A 106 50.07 21.94 25.16
C ALA A 106 48.60 21.89 24.73
N MET A 107 48.21 20.79 24.10
CA MET A 107 46.85 20.57 23.62
C MET A 107 46.26 19.28 24.21
N ALA A 108 44.96 19.28 24.46
CA ALA A 108 44.21 18.10 24.82
C ALA A 108 42.83 18.11 24.16
N TYR A 109 42.25 16.94 23.93
CA TYR A 109 40.96 16.81 23.27
C TYR A 109 40.12 15.69 23.86
N THR A 110 38.79 15.83 23.71
CA THR A 110 37.81 14.78 23.98
C THR A 110 36.89 14.61 22.79
N VAL A 111 36.53 13.37 22.48
CA VAL A 111 35.48 13.00 21.53
C VAL A 111 34.39 12.26 22.28
N GLN A 112 33.14 12.68 22.13
CA GLN A 112 31.97 11.98 22.67
C GLN A 112 30.95 11.71 21.57
N VAL A 113 30.42 10.48 21.54
CA VAL A 113 29.50 10.02 20.50
C VAL A 113 28.16 9.62 21.12
N PHE A 114 27.08 10.16 20.58
CA PHE A 114 25.71 9.97 21.05
C PHE A 114 24.81 9.49 19.91
N ARG A 115 23.91 8.56 20.23
CA ARG A 115 22.89 8.05 19.31
C ARG A 115 21.52 8.55 19.71
N GLY A 116 20.64 8.76 18.73
CA GLY A 116 19.25 9.15 18.97
C GLY A 116 19.05 10.63 19.27
N VAL A 117 20.02 11.48 18.95
CA VAL A 117 19.88 12.95 18.99
C VAL A 117 19.08 13.43 17.77
N ASP A 118 18.30 14.50 17.92
CA ASP A 118 17.55 15.12 16.83
C ASP A 118 18.49 15.74 15.78
N ILE A 119 18.44 15.25 14.54
CA ILE A 119 19.35 15.68 13.46
C ILE A 119 19.01 17.10 12.96
N ALA A 120 17.74 17.50 13.01
CA ALA A 120 17.32 18.81 12.52
C ALA A 120 17.57 19.91 13.57
N THR A 121 17.45 19.58 14.85
CA THR A 121 17.60 20.51 15.96
C THR A 121 18.36 19.88 17.14
N PRO A 122 19.68 19.64 16.99
CA PRO A 122 20.45 18.85 17.95
C PRO A 122 20.54 19.48 19.33
N MET A 123 20.58 20.81 19.39
CA MET A 123 20.66 21.57 20.64
C MET A 123 19.26 21.92 21.12
N ASP A 124 18.90 21.42 22.29
CA ASP A 124 17.56 21.59 22.86
C ASP A 124 17.32 22.97 23.46
N ALA A 125 18.41 23.66 23.80
CA ALA A 125 18.47 25.06 24.21
C ALA A 125 19.72 25.69 23.61
N THR A 126 19.81 27.03 23.66
CA THR A 126 21.05 27.74 23.32
C THR A 126 22.18 27.23 24.20
N VAL A 127 23.30 26.87 23.59
CA VAL A 127 24.51 26.44 24.30
C VAL A 127 24.95 27.56 25.25
N VAL A 128 25.20 27.19 26.50
CA VAL A 128 25.66 28.12 27.53
C VAL A 128 27.17 27.99 27.65
N THR A 129 27.86 29.11 27.78
CA THR A 129 29.32 29.16 27.90
C THR A 129 29.70 29.94 29.15
N ALA A 130 30.80 29.52 29.78
CA ALA A 130 31.34 30.18 30.96
C ALA A 130 32.87 30.23 30.86
N THR A 131 33.47 31.28 31.41
CA THR A 131 34.91 31.43 31.57
C THR A 131 35.23 31.95 32.97
N GLY A 132 36.42 31.63 33.47
CA GLY A 132 36.88 32.12 34.75
C GLY A 132 38.40 32.23 34.83
N VAL A 133 38.85 33.06 35.76
CA VAL A 133 40.26 33.38 36.01
C VAL A 133 40.58 33.12 37.48
N SER A 134 41.87 33.14 37.83
CA SER A 134 42.39 32.87 39.18
C SER A 134 42.03 31.49 39.75
N SER A 135 41.78 30.51 38.87
CA SER A 135 41.63 29.10 39.18
C SER A 135 41.69 28.29 37.88
N GLY A 136 42.11 27.03 37.95
CA GLY A 136 41.92 26.03 36.90
C GLY A 136 40.86 25.00 37.27
N ARG A 137 39.80 25.41 37.99
CA ARG A 137 38.62 24.59 38.30
C ARG A 137 37.41 25.13 37.56
N PRO A 138 37.03 24.50 36.43
CA PRO A 138 35.85 24.93 35.68
C PRO A 138 34.58 24.86 36.52
N ASP A 139 33.75 25.90 36.38
CA ASP A 139 32.42 26.03 36.98
C ASP A 139 31.40 26.35 35.88
N PRO A 140 30.89 25.33 35.15
CA PRO A 140 30.02 25.56 34.00
C PRO A 140 28.66 26.15 34.41
N ASP A 141 28.21 27.19 33.70
CA ASP A 141 26.91 27.82 33.95
C ASP A 141 25.70 26.91 33.64
N ALA A 142 24.59 27.17 34.33
CA ALA A 142 23.34 26.43 34.19
C ALA A 142 22.67 26.55 32.81
N ILE A 143 22.03 25.47 32.36
CA ILE A 143 21.23 25.40 31.12
C ILE A 143 19.79 24.97 31.43
N THR A 144 18.81 25.43 30.65
CA THR A 144 17.40 25.00 30.78
C THR A 144 16.92 24.33 29.50
N PRO A 145 17.02 22.99 29.39
CA PRO A 145 16.42 22.27 28.27
C PRO A 145 14.90 22.36 28.27
N VAL A 146 14.31 22.16 27.11
CA VAL A 146 12.85 22.29 26.85
C VAL A 146 12.20 20.92 26.65
N THR A 147 12.92 19.95 26.07
CA THR A 147 12.40 18.64 25.67
C THR A 147 12.71 17.59 26.73
N THR A 148 11.68 16.98 27.31
CA THR A 148 11.83 15.84 28.23
C THR A 148 12.68 14.73 27.60
N GLY A 149 13.67 14.23 28.36
CA GLY A 149 14.63 13.23 27.89
C GLY A 149 15.88 13.82 27.22
N ALA A 150 16.05 15.15 27.26
CA ALA A 150 17.31 15.79 26.91
C ALA A 150 18.45 15.31 27.82
N TRP A 151 19.64 15.18 27.23
CA TRP A 151 20.87 14.89 27.95
C TRP A 151 21.71 16.16 28.05
N ILE A 152 22.36 16.36 29.18
CA ILE A 152 23.29 17.48 29.37
C ILE A 152 24.70 17.00 29.08
N LEU A 153 25.47 17.76 28.32
CA LEU A 153 26.88 17.53 28.05
C LEU A 153 27.67 18.74 28.56
N VAL A 154 28.71 18.48 29.34
CA VAL A 154 29.65 19.49 29.82
C VAL A 154 31.00 19.25 29.16
N CYS A 155 31.58 20.29 28.59
CA CYS A 155 32.91 20.27 27.96
C CYS A 155 33.75 21.41 28.53
N THR A 156 34.93 21.12 29.07
CA THR A 156 35.71 22.06 29.87
C THR A 156 37.20 21.98 29.56
N GLY A 157 37.90 23.10 29.70
CA GLY A 157 39.35 23.18 29.64
C GLY A 157 39.88 24.18 30.66
N ALA A 158 41.09 23.94 31.16
CA ALA A 158 41.77 24.88 32.04
C ALA A 158 43.29 24.82 31.87
N THR A 159 43.96 25.91 32.18
CA THR A 159 45.41 25.92 32.37
C THR A 159 45.78 25.36 33.74
N THR A 160 47.00 24.84 33.86
CA THR A 160 47.56 24.35 35.12
C THR A 160 49.10 24.35 35.04
N ILE A 161 49.78 24.00 36.12
CA ILE A 161 51.19 23.51 36.13
C ILE A 161 51.31 22.24 36.98
N THR A 162 50.16 21.70 37.40
CA THR A 162 50.06 20.52 38.25
C THR A 162 49.26 19.47 37.51
N SER A 163 49.80 18.25 37.47
CA SER A 163 49.11 17.11 36.88
C SER A 163 47.82 16.83 37.65
N ALA A 164 46.69 17.11 37.02
CA ALA A 164 45.35 16.88 37.56
C ALA A 164 44.38 16.53 36.42
N THR A 165 43.33 15.80 36.74
CA THR A 165 42.19 15.56 35.84
C THR A 165 40.93 16.15 36.47
N PHE A 166 39.91 16.47 35.67
CA PHE A 166 38.63 16.96 36.17
C PHE A 166 37.74 15.84 36.68
N THR A 167 36.91 16.18 37.65
CA THR A 167 35.92 15.28 38.25
C THR A 167 34.64 16.06 38.51
N TYR A 168 33.52 15.51 38.03
CA TYR A 168 32.19 16.10 38.15
C TYR A 168 31.27 15.05 38.78
N SER A 169 30.69 15.36 39.94
CA SER A 169 29.91 14.37 40.72
C SER A 169 28.52 14.08 40.14
N ASP A 170 28.03 14.99 39.30
CA ASP A 170 26.74 14.97 38.62
C ASP A 170 26.84 14.53 37.16
N MET A 171 28.04 14.17 36.68
CA MET A 171 28.28 13.70 35.32
C MET A 171 28.65 12.23 35.29
N THR A 172 28.34 11.59 34.17
CA THR A 172 28.64 10.19 33.84
C THR A 172 29.73 10.15 32.78
N ASN A 173 30.57 9.11 32.82
CA ASN A 173 31.68 8.88 31.88
C ASN A 173 32.55 10.13 31.66
N VAL A 174 32.99 10.75 32.75
CA VAL A 174 33.90 11.89 32.67
C VAL A 174 35.21 11.46 32.03
N LEU A 175 35.45 11.95 30.83
CA LEU A 175 36.69 11.85 30.10
C LEU A 175 37.56 13.03 30.49
N SER A 176 38.78 12.80 30.98
CA SER A 176 39.70 13.90 31.31
C SER A 176 41.15 13.47 31.19
N VAL A 177 41.99 14.39 30.71
CA VAL A 177 43.43 14.19 30.60
C VAL A 177 44.17 15.52 30.82
N TYR A 178 45.40 15.39 31.28
CA TYR A 178 46.37 16.47 31.43
C TYR A 178 47.44 16.33 30.36
N SER A 179 47.84 17.45 29.77
CA SER A 179 48.99 17.57 28.86
C SER A 179 50.01 18.53 29.46
N ASN A 180 51.29 18.16 29.42
CA ASN A 180 52.37 18.99 29.92
C ASN A 180 53.26 19.52 28.80
N ASP A 181 53.63 20.79 28.91
CA ASP A 181 54.67 21.44 28.11
C ASP A 181 55.19 22.66 28.91
N THR A 182 55.50 23.77 28.24
CA THR A 182 55.75 25.06 28.88
C THR A 182 54.44 25.68 29.33
N ASP A 183 53.39 25.57 28.50
CA ASP A 183 52.03 25.98 28.82
C ASP A 183 51.14 24.72 28.89
N ASP A 184 50.84 24.25 30.12
CA ASP A 184 50.07 23.03 30.32
C ASP A 184 48.57 23.24 30.17
N VAL A 185 47.84 22.15 29.86
CA VAL A 185 46.38 22.16 29.75
C VAL A 185 45.76 20.90 30.37
N ILE A 186 44.57 21.07 30.94
CA ILE A 186 43.67 19.98 31.31
C ILE A 186 42.40 20.14 30.49
N ILE A 187 41.89 19.04 29.95
CA ILE A 187 40.56 18.99 29.36
C ILE A 187 39.69 17.99 30.11
N GLY A 188 38.38 18.21 30.08
CA GLY A 188 37.46 17.13 30.39
C GLY A 188 36.05 17.38 29.89
N SER A 189 35.34 16.28 29.64
CA SER A 189 33.95 16.30 29.24
C SER A 189 33.19 15.12 29.82
N GLY A 190 31.89 15.29 30.05
CA GLY A 190 31.01 14.25 30.61
C GLY A 190 29.55 14.61 30.41
N TYR A 191 28.64 13.66 30.62
CA TYR A 191 27.22 13.89 30.37
C TYR A 191 26.32 13.52 31.55
N ASN A 192 25.16 14.16 31.65
CA ASN A 192 24.08 13.80 32.55
C ASN A 192 22.86 13.34 31.75
N SER A 193 22.46 12.07 31.95
CA SER A 193 21.30 11.45 31.31
C SER A 193 20.04 11.41 32.19
N SER A 194 20.12 12.01 33.39
CA SER A 194 19.09 11.94 34.43
C SER A 194 18.21 13.20 34.53
N TRP A 195 18.49 14.22 33.72
CA TRP A 195 17.68 15.42 33.68
C TRP A 195 16.24 15.13 33.22
N THR A 196 15.27 15.76 33.86
CA THR A 196 13.84 15.54 33.58
C THR A 196 13.08 16.81 33.23
N SER A 197 13.37 17.92 33.92
CA SER A 197 12.76 19.23 33.69
C SER A 197 13.53 20.35 34.43
N GLY A 198 13.30 21.60 34.04
CA GLY A 198 13.84 22.79 34.72
C GLY A 198 15.30 23.10 34.38
N ALA A 199 15.90 24.04 35.09
CA ALA A 199 17.32 24.35 34.93
C ALA A 199 18.18 23.20 35.48
N PHE A 200 19.19 22.82 34.72
CA PHE A 200 20.29 21.97 35.17
C PHE A 200 21.50 22.87 35.42
N ASP A 201 22.02 22.85 36.64
CA ASP A 201 23.18 23.62 37.08
C ASP A 201 24.33 22.65 37.33
N PRO A 202 25.28 22.51 36.36
CA PRO A 202 26.41 21.61 36.52
C PRO A 202 27.23 21.93 37.77
N VAL A 203 27.66 20.91 38.50
CA VAL A 203 28.55 21.12 39.65
C VAL A 203 29.95 21.51 39.16
N ALA A 204 30.59 22.50 39.79
CA ALA A 204 31.99 22.82 39.54
C ALA A 204 32.92 21.60 39.68
N SER A 205 34.02 21.57 38.91
CA SER A 205 35.00 20.50 39.03
C SER A 205 35.61 20.47 40.44
N SER A 206 35.55 19.31 41.10
CA SER A 206 36.11 19.15 42.45
C SER A 206 37.64 19.11 42.48
N THR A 207 38.23 18.87 41.30
CA THR A 207 39.67 18.79 41.02
C THR A 207 40.08 19.82 39.96
N GLY A 208 41.39 20.04 39.81
CA GLY A 208 41.94 21.12 38.98
C GLY A 208 42.77 22.09 39.81
N SER A 209 43.35 23.10 39.16
CA SER A 209 44.28 24.04 39.80
C SER A 209 43.55 25.07 40.67
N LEU A 210 44.12 25.37 41.84
CA LEU A 210 43.68 26.47 42.71
C LEU A 210 44.60 27.70 42.58
N SER A 211 45.50 27.70 41.59
CA SER A 211 46.41 28.82 41.38
C SER A 211 45.65 30.05 40.92
N ILE A 212 46.05 31.21 41.46
CA ILE A 212 45.55 32.51 41.03
C ILE A 212 46.05 32.94 39.64
N ASN A 213 46.93 32.13 39.04
CA ASN A 213 47.56 32.37 37.73
C ASN A 213 46.98 31.45 36.64
N ASP A 214 45.88 30.73 36.91
CA ASP A 214 45.24 29.80 35.98
C ASP A 214 43.85 30.34 35.60
N CYS A 215 43.37 29.93 34.42
CA CYS A 215 42.03 30.22 33.94
C CYS A 215 41.36 28.96 33.39
N TRP A 216 40.07 29.07 33.08
CA TRP A 216 39.27 27.99 32.54
C TRP A 216 38.16 28.51 31.61
N ALA A 217 37.67 27.59 30.77
CA ALA A 217 36.50 27.78 29.92
C ALA A 217 35.62 26.52 29.95
N ALA A 218 34.32 26.71 29.73
CA ALA A 218 33.33 25.64 29.78
C ALA A 218 32.17 25.87 28.80
N TYR A 219 31.63 24.76 28.29
CA TYR A 219 30.35 24.66 27.59
C TYR A 219 29.39 23.79 28.40
N THR A 220 28.15 24.23 28.49
CA THR A 220 27.01 23.42 28.93
C THR A 220 26.04 23.29 27.75
N ILE A 221 25.84 22.06 27.28
CA ILE A 221 25.10 21.72 26.06
C ILE A 221 23.91 20.84 26.42
N ALA A 222 22.73 21.14 25.89
CA ALA A 222 21.55 20.28 26.04
C ALA A 222 21.28 19.56 24.71
N LEU A 223 21.43 18.25 24.67
CA LEU A 223 21.16 17.42 23.50
C LEU A 223 19.68 17.06 23.43
N ARG A 224 19.02 17.38 22.32
CA ARG A 224 17.60 17.08 22.08
C ARG A 224 17.42 15.63 21.67
N PRO A 225 16.55 14.84 22.34
CA PRO A 225 16.22 13.50 21.86
C PRO A 225 15.46 13.61 20.54
N SER A 226 15.79 12.76 19.58
CA SER A 226 15.04 12.65 18.32
C SER A 226 13.56 12.42 18.64
N SER A 227 12.68 13.22 18.03
CA SER A 227 11.22 13.16 18.19
C SER A 227 10.60 11.81 17.79
N GLY A 228 11.38 10.86 17.24
CA GLY A 228 10.86 9.58 16.75
C GLY A 228 9.97 9.71 15.51
N THR A 229 9.91 10.91 14.94
CA THR A 229 9.14 11.25 13.76
C THR A 229 10.08 11.74 12.67
N GLY A 230 10.78 10.82 12.02
CA GLY A 230 11.63 11.12 10.88
C GLY A 230 12.09 9.82 10.23
N ILE A 231 11.47 9.52 9.08
CA ILE A 231 11.83 8.54 8.04
C ILE A 231 12.57 7.29 8.56
N LEU A 232 11.85 6.16 8.63
CA LEU A 232 12.45 4.82 8.73
C LEU A 232 13.10 4.47 7.38
N ASP A 233 14.14 5.20 6.99
CA ASP A 233 15.00 4.77 5.89
C ASP A 233 15.90 3.66 6.44
N SER A 234 15.38 2.44 6.39
CA SER A 234 16.03 1.24 6.91
C SER A 234 16.54 0.33 5.79
N ASP A 235 17.08 0.92 4.73
CA ASP A 235 17.63 0.26 3.52
C ASP A 235 18.68 -0.84 3.79
N ALA A 236 19.05 -1.12 5.05
CA ALA A 236 20.07 -2.09 5.44
C ALA A 236 19.60 -3.27 6.32
N THR A 237 18.30 -3.42 6.65
CA THR A 237 17.86 -4.49 7.56
C THR A 237 17.14 -5.66 6.85
N ALA A 238 17.48 -6.90 7.25
CA ALA A 238 16.87 -8.12 6.73
C ALA A 238 15.34 -8.17 6.96
N ALA A 239 14.88 -7.59 8.07
CA ALA A 239 13.47 -7.46 8.37
C ALA A 239 13.19 -6.14 9.10
N VAL A 240 12.14 -5.45 8.68
CA VAL A 240 11.60 -4.26 9.32
C VAL A 240 10.26 -4.64 9.92
N THR A 241 10.11 -4.49 11.24
CA THR A 241 8.82 -4.70 11.91
C THR A 241 8.45 -3.46 12.71
N TRP A 242 7.28 -2.89 12.42
CA TRP A 242 6.78 -1.70 13.10
C TRP A 242 5.43 -1.95 13.77
N GLY A 243 5.38 -1.74 15.09
CA GLY A 243 4.18 -1.89 15.91
C GLY A 243 3.75 -0.65 16.69
N GLY A 244 4.35 0.50 16.38
CA GLY A 244 4.07 1.75 17.07
C GLY A 244 2.72 2.38 16.69
N ARG A 245 2.53 3.63 17.14
CA ARG A 245 1.55 4.54 16.56
C ARG A 245 2.30 5.62 15.80
N SER A 246 1.95 5.87 14.55
CA SER A 246 2.59 6.87 13.69
C SER A 246 1.56 7.94 13.39
N THR A 247 1.94 9.18 13.65
CA THR A 247 1.25 10.39 13.18
C THR A 247 2.20 11.16 12.26
N ALA A 248 2.81 10.46 11.30
CA ALA A 248 3.70 11.08 10.34
C ALA A 248 2.91 12.04 9.45
N THR A 249 3.34 13.29 9.43
CA THR A 249 2.88 14.31 8.49
C THR A 249 3.64 14.28 7.16
N GLY A 250 4.79 13.58 7.11
CA GLY A 250 5.61 13.40 5.91
C GLY A 250 5.45 12.03 5.25
N ALA A 251 6.20 11.83 4.16
CA ALA A 251 6.25 10.56 3.45
C ALA A 251 6.90 9.49 4.35
N ILE A 252 6.38 8.27 4.29
CA ILE A 252 7.01 7.10 4.90
C ILE A 252 7.53 6.25 3.76
N ASN A 253 8.85 6.11 3.67
CA ASN A 253 9.49 5.08 2.85
C ASN A 253 10.04 4.03 3.82
N ALA A 254 9.75 2.74 3.58
CA ALA A 254 10.26 1.64 4.37
C ALA A 254 10.67 0.48 3.45
N SER A 255 11.95 0.45 3.07
CA SER A 255 12.54 -0.68 2.35
C SER A 255 13.10 -1.72 3.32
N ALA A 256 12.91 -3.01 2.99
CA ALA A 256 13.48 -4.14 3.71
C ALA A 256 14.18 -5.11 2.76
N VAL A 257 15.33 -5.65 3.17
CA VAL A 257 16.08 -6.62 2.34
C VAL A 257 15.32 -7.94 2.20
N ALA A 258 14.41 -8.32 3.11
CA ALA A 258 13.56 -9.50 2.92
C ALA A 258 12.10 -9.27 3.34
N THR A 259 11.85 -8.78 4.57
CA THR A 259 10.47 -8.68 5.07
C THR A 259 10.16 -7.32 5.68
N ALA A 260 9.08 -6.68 5.21
CA ALA A 260 8.49 -5.52 5.85
C ALA A 260 7.16 -5.91 6.50
N SER A 261 7.01 -5.66 7.81
CA SER A 261 5.79 -5.97 8.55
C SER A 261 5.30 -4.79 9.36
N TRP A 262 4.02 -4.47 9.22
CA TRP A 262 3.36 -3.39 9.93
C TRP A 262 2.19 -3.92 10.75
N ASN A 263 2.29 -3.89 12.08
CA ASN A 263 1.24 -4.31 13.01
C ASN A 263 0.71 -3.16 13.89
N GLY A 264 1.22 -1.94 13.71
CA GLY A 264 0.83 -0.76 14.50
C GLY A 264 -0.33 0.06 13.91
N ALA A 265 -0.71 1.14 14.62
CA ALA A 265 -1.76 2.06 14.18
C ALA A 265 -1.15 3.28 13.46
N SER A 266 -1.37 3.40 12.15
CA SER A 266 -0.84 4.51 11.34
C SER A 266 -1.89 5.56 10.95
N ARG A 267 -1.50 6.83 10.98
CA ARG A 267 -2.09 7.94 10.22
C ARG A 267 -0.95 8.58 9.42
N VAL A 268 -0.90 8.31 8.12
CA VAL A 268 0.06 8.91 7.18
C VAL A 268 -0.64 10.04 6.46
N ALA A 269 0.00 11.21 6.30
CA ALA A 269 -0.64 12.40 5.73
C ALA A 269 -0.27 12.71 4.28
N SER A 270 0.85 12.21 3.74
CA SER A 270 1.29 12.54 2.37
C SER A 270 1.47 11.30 1.47
N ALA A 271 2.59 10.60 1.52
CA ALA A 271 2.89 9.42 0.67
C ALA A 271 3.37 8.23 1.50
N PHE A 272 3.20 7.02 0.97
CA PHE A 272 3.64 5.79 1.61
C PHE A 272 4.22 4.83 0.58
N ASP A 273 5.43 4.35 0.83
CA ASP A 273 6.18 3.44 -0.02
C ASP A 273 6.76 2.31 0.83
N GLN A 274 6.52 1.06 0.44
CA GLN A 274 6.96 -0.13 1.16
C GLN A 274 7.47 -1.21 0.21
N ASP A 275 8.78 -1.39 0.24
CA ASP A 275 9.47 -2.35 -0.60
C ASP A 275 10.07 -3.48 0.23
N ALA A 276 9.88 -4.71 -0.22
CA ALA A 276 10.61 -5.84 0.34
C ALA A 276 11.01 -6.86 -0.73
N SER A 277 12.24 -7.38 -0.70
CA SER A 277 12.62 -8.40 -1.69
C SER A 277 11.85 -9.72 -1.57
N ALA A 278 11.22 -10.01 -0.43
CA ALA A 278 10.40 -11.22 -0.25
C ALA A 278 8.95 -10.90 0.12
N SER A 279 8.68 -10.26 1.26
CA SER A 279 7.29 -10.09 1.69
C SER A 279 6.99 -8.77 2.38
N VAL A 280 5.82 -8.22 2.07
CA VAL A 280 5.22 -7.08 2.77
C VAL A 280 3.92 -7.54 3.42
N THR A 281 3.79 -7.33 4.73
CA THR A 281 2.60 -7.73 5.50
C THR A 281 2.06 -6.58 6.35
N TRP A 282 0.78 -6.29 6.18
CA TRP A 282 0.05 -5.32 7.00
C TRP A 282 -1.02 -6.00 7.85
N THR A 283 -0.94 -5.87 9.17
CA THR A 283 -1.92 -6.43 10.13
C THR A 283 -2.45 -5.41 11.14
N GLY A 284 -1.96 -4.16 11.08
CA GLY A 284 -2.38 -3.08 11.98
C GLY A 284 -3.85 -2.68 11.85
N THR A 285 -4.38 -1.94 12.83
CA THR A 285 -5.79 -1.51 12.88
C THR A 285 -6.05 -0.13 12.24
N SER A 286 -5.25 0.27 11.24
CA SER A 286 -5.14 1.66 10.77
C SER A 286 -6.31 2.15 9.89
N ILE A 287 -6.48 3.48 9.89
CA ILE A 287 -7.08 4.25 8.78
C ILE A 287 -5.91 4.99 8.12
N ILE A 288 -5.43 4.52 6.97
CA ILE A 288 -4.49 5.31 6.16
C ILE A 288 -5.27 6.47 5.53
N ARG A 289 -4.67 7.68 5.50
CA ARG A 289 -5.19 8.87 4.81
C ARG A 289 -4.09 9.50 3.98
N ALA A 290 -3.60 8.78 2.98
CA ALA A 290 -2.57 9.31 2.09
C ALA A 290 -3.19 10.36 1.16
N SER A 291 -2.60 11.56 1.10
CA SER A 291 -2.97 12.59 0.13
C SER A 291 -2.24 12.41 -1.22
N ALA A 292 -1.30 11.48 -1.30
CA ALA A 292 -0.52 11.08 -2.47
C ALA A 292 -0.41 9.54 -2.56
N ALA A 293 0.29 9.03 -3.58
CA ALA A 293 0.36 7.61 -3.90
C ALA A 293 0.75 6.71 -2.72
N PHE A 294 0.14 5.53 -2.68
CA PHE A 294 0.45 4.45 -1.76
C PHE A 294 0.95 3.25 -2.58
N ASP A 295 2.18 2.82 -2.33
CA ASP A 295 2.82 1.71 -3.04
C ASP A 295 3.27 0.59 -2.10
N MET A 296 3.17 -0.65 -2.56
CA MET A 296 3.56 -1.85 -1.81
C MET A 296 4.11 -2.91 -2.76
N ASP A 297 5.44 -3.06 -2.77
CA ASP A 297 6.11 -3.99 -3.67
C ASP A 297 6.81 -5.12 -2.92
N ALA A 298 6.54 -6.35 -3.36
CA ALA A 298 7.23 -7.53 -2.84
C ALA A 298 7.48 -8.61 -3.88
N ALA A 299 8.67 -9.21 -3.94
CA ALA A 299 8.87 -10.28 -4.92
C ALA A 299 8.01 -11.53 -4.59
N ALA A 300 7.89 -11.96 -3.34
CA ALA A 300 7.11 -13.17 -3.01
C ALA A 300 5.66 -12.86 -2.67
N SER A 301 5.39 -12.01 -1.68
CA SER A 301 4.00 -11.80 -1.24
C SER A 301 3.68 -10.44 -0.64
N VAL A 302 2.52 -9.90 -1.01
CA VAL A 302 1.88 -8.75 -0.37
C VAL A 302 0.61 -9.23 0.34
N THR A 303 0.53 -9.01 1.65
CA THR A 303 -0.67 -9.35 2.44
C THR A 303 -1.17 -8.15 3.21
N TRP A 304 -2.44 -7.83 3.05
CA TRP A 304 -3.14 -6.80 3.80
C TRP A 304 -4.26 -7.40 4.65
N ALA A 305 -4.29 -7.07 5.94
CA ALA A 305 -5.30 -7.54 6.89
C ALA A 305 -5.81 -6.41 7.81
N SER A 306 -5.64 -5.14 7.42
CA SER A 306 -6.10 -3.97 8.19
C SER A 306 -7.57 -3.63 7.93
N ARG A 307 -8.20 -2.90 8.86
CA ARG A 307 -9.60 -2.47 8.75
C ARG A 307 -9.86 -1.61 7.52
N THR A 308 -9.17 -0.47 7.33
CA THR A 308 -9.62 0.53 6.36
C THR A 308 -8.47 1.29 5.70
N PHE A 309 -8.48 1.33 4.37
CA PHE A 309 -7.66 2.25 3.56
C PHE A 309 -8.53 3.41 3.04
N ILE A 310 -8.05 4.65 3.13
CA ILE A 310 -8.70 5.84 2.55
C ILE A 310 -7.61 6.70 1.90
N GLY A 311 -7.67 7.02 0.61
CA GLY A 311 -6.64 7.91 0.06
C GLY A 311 -6.59 8.02 -1.45
N ALA A 312 -5.45 8.53 -1.90
CA ALA A 312 -5.04 8.73 -3.28
C ALA A 312 -4.81 7.36 -4.02
N PRO A 313 -4.16 7.28 -5.19
CA PRO A 313 -4.06 6.02 -5.91
C PRO A 313 -3.27 4.98 -5.11
N PHE A 314 -3.78 3.75 -5.11
CA PHE A 314 -3.17 2.57 -4.51
C PHE A 314 -2.53 1.72 -5.62
N SER A 315 -1.26 1.42 -5.48
CA SER A 315 -0.50 0.47 -6.29
C SER A 315 -0.01 -0.67 -5.40
N SER A 316 0.03 -1.88 -5.94
CA SER A 316 0.77 -2.97 -5.32
C SER A 316 1.25 -3.99 -6.35
N VAL A 317 2.53 -4.37 -6.28
CA VAL A 317 3.09 -5.41 -7.15
C VAL A 317 3.57 -6.59 -6.32
N ALA A 318 3.16 -7.82 -6.69
CA ALA A 318 3.78 -9.02 -6.13
C ALA A 318 4.02 -10.13 -7.15
N VAL A 319 5.21 -10.72 -7.19
CA VAL A 319 5.48 -11.77 -8.20
C VAL A 319 4.70 -13.05 -7.89
N ALA A 320 4.54 -13.49 -6.64
CA ALA A 320 3.82 -14.75 -6.37
C ALA A 320 2.40 -14.57 -5.83
N LEU A 321 2.21 -13.84 -4.73
CA LEU A 321 0.94 -13.87 -3.99
C LEU A 321 0.49 -12.48 -3.51
N GLN A 322 -0.74 -12.10 -3.82
CA GLN A 322 -1.41 -10.95 -3.22
C GLN A 322 -2.68 -11.38 -2.48
N ARG A 323 -2.82 -10.93 -1.23
CA ARG A 323 -4.00 -11.20 -0.41
C ARG A 323 -4.50 -9.94 0.25
N TRP A 324 -5.71 -9.54 -0.09
CA TRP A 324 -6.45 -8.50 0.59
C TRP A 324 -7.51 -9.11 1.50
N ASN A 325 -7.27 -9.07 2.80
CA ASN A 325 -8.19 -9.47 3.88
C ASN A 325 -8.71 -8.27 4.67
N GLY A 326 -8.49 -7.05 4.17
CA GLY A 326 -8.93 -5.85 4.85
C GLY A 326 -10.44 -5.65 4.79
N ALA A 327 -11.01 -4.83 5.68
CA ALA A 327 -12.47 -4.64 5.70
C ALA A 327 -12.95 -3.71 4.58
N SER A 328 -12.20 -2.64 4.26
CA SER A 328 -12.58 -1.68 3.21
C SER A 328 -11.41 -0.91 2.57
N VAL A 329 -11.44 -0.68 1.26
CA VAL A 329 -10.60 0.26 0.51
C VAL A 329 -11.45 1.41 -0.02
N ASN A 330 -10.98 2.64 0.15
CA ASN A 330 -11.54 3.82 -0.48
C ASN A 330 -10.41 4.59 -1.19
N ALA A 331 -10.23 4.37 -2.48
CA ALA A 331 -9.11 4.88 -3.25
C ALA A 331 -9.58 5.71 -4.45
N SER A 332 -8.77 6.69 -4.87
CA SER A 332 -9.05 7.39 -6.12
C SER A 332 -8.87 6.49 -7.34
N ALA A 333 -7.88 5.60 -7.32
CA ALA A 333 -7.66 4.53 -8.28
C ALA A 333 -7.00 3.33 -7.58
N LEU A 334 -7.17 2.14 -8.12
CA LEU A 334 -6.52 0.91 -7.67
C LEU A 334 -5.85 0.24 -8.85
N ASP A 335 -4.56 -0.03 -8.72
CA ASP A 335 -3.73 -0.77 -9.68
C ASP A 335 -3.07 -1.93 -8.94
N SER A 336 -3.26 -3.17 -9.39
CA SER A 336 -2.72 -4.34 -8.68
C SER A 336 -2.25 -5.44 -9.62
N ASP A 337 -0.95 -5.74 -9.54
CA ASP A 337 -0.29 -6.70 -10.41
C ASP A 337 0.25 -7.90 -9.63
N ALA A 338 -0.14 -9.11 -10.03
CA ALA A 338 0.48 -10.32 -9.50
C ALA A 338 0.67 -11.45 -10.49
N ALA A 339 1.82 -12.15 -10.39
CA ALA A 339 2.15 -13.18 -11.37
C ALA A 339 1.53 -14.57 -11.08
N ALA A 340 0.97 -14.86 -9.90
CA ALA A 340 0.38 -16.19 -9.65
C ALA A 340 -1.01 -16.18 -8.98
N ASP A 341 -1.20 -15.66 -7.78
CA ASP A 341 -2.48 -15.75 -7.06
C ASP A 341 -2.84 -14.40 -6.43
N GLN A 342 -3.99 -13.86 -6.82
CA GLN A 342 -4.60 -12.68 -6.22
C GLN A 342 -5.93 -13.03 -5.56
N ARG A 343 -6.10 -12.64 -4.30
CA ARG A 343 -7.36 -12.83 -3.57
C ARG A 343 -7.81 -11.56 -2.87
N TRP A 344 -9.05 -11.19 -3.11
CA TRP A 344 -9.68 -10.03 -2.50
C TRP A 344 -10.89 -10.42 -1.65
N ASN A 345 -10.88 -10.13 -0.36
CA ASN A 345 -11.94 -10.48 0.60
C ASN A 345 -12.63 -9.25 1.23
N GLY A 346 -12.20 -8.03 0.88
CA GLY A 346 -12.65 -6.78 1.50
C GLY A 346 -13.64 -5.99 0.66
N ALA A 347 -14.32 -5.00 1.25
CA ALA A 347 -15.08 -4.05 0.45
C ALA A 347 -14.15 -3.04 -0.28
N SER A 348 -14.57 -2.54 -1.43
CA SER A 348 -13.84 -1.56 -2.24
C SER A 348 -14.77 -0.45 -2.71
N ARG A 349 -14.30 0.79 -2.62
CA ARG A 349 -14.89 2.00 -3.19
C ARG A 349 -13.81 2.72 -3.98
N ILE A 350 -14.00 2.82 -5.29
CA ILE A 350 -12.98 3.30 -6.21
C ILE A 350 -13.57 4.41 -7.06
N ALA A 351 -12.99 5.60 -6.95
CA ALA A 351 -13.57 6.80 -7.54
C ALA A 351 -13.30 6.96 -9.05
N ALA A 352 -12.18 6.42 -9.56
CA ALA A 352 -11.81 6.51 -10.97
C ALA A 352 -11.67 5.11 -11.60
N ALA A 353 -10.50 4.48 -11.48
CA ALA A 353 -10.19 3.23 -12.18
C ALA A 353 -9.82 2.10 -11.23
N LEU A 354 -10.34 0.90 -11.52
CA LEU A 354 -9.90 -0.38 -10.99
C LEU A 354 -9.16 -1.13 -12.11
N ASN A 355 -7.86 -1.36 -11.95
CA ASN A 355 -7.04 -2.17 -12.85
C ASN A 355 -6.44 -3.34 -12.07
N VAL A 356 -6.69 -4.57 -12.52
CA VAL A 356 -6.27 -5.79 -11.80
C VAL A 356 -5.71 -6.81 -12.78
N ASP A 357 -4.40 -7.04 -12.72
CA ASP A 357 -3.70 -7.98 -13.60
C ASP A 357 -3.16 -9.19 -12.83
N ALA A 358 -3.75 -10.37 -13.07
CA ALA A 358 -3.34 -11.63 -12.48
C ALA A 358 -2.87 -12.64 -13.54
N ARG A 359 -1.60 -13.06 -13.52
CA ARG A 359 -1.10 -14.04 -14.52
C ARG A 359 -1.48 -15.51 -14.27
N ALA A 360 -2.19 -15.84 -13.19
CA ALA A 360 -2.78 -17.18 -13.08
C ALA A 360 -4.18 -17.15 -12.47
N VAL A 361 -4.32 -16.86 -11.18
CA VAL A 361 -5.60 -16.95 -10.47
C VAL A 361 -5.99 -15.60 -9.88
N LEU A 362 -7.22 -15.15 -10.16
CA LEU A 362 -7.86 -14.03 -9.49
C LEU A 362 -9.16 -14.51 -8.83
N THR A 363 -9.28 -14.27 -7.52
CA THR A 363 -10.51 -14.54 -6.75
C THR A 363 -10.97 -13.28 -6.03
N TRP A 364 -12.17 -12.81 -6.34
CA TRP A 364 -12.79 -11.65 -5.70
C TRP A 364 -14.02 -12.05 -4.90
N ASN A 365 -13.94 -11.98 -3.58
CA ASN A 365 -15.03 -12.26 -2.64
C ASN A 365 -15.63 -10.98 -2.01
N GLY A 366 -15.03 -9.83 -2.28
CA GLY A 366 -15.37 -8.54 -1.69
C GLY A 366 -16.54 -7.82 -2.35
N ARG A 367 -17.13 -6.84 -1.67
CA ARG A 367 -18.10 -5.93 -2.31
C ARG A 367 -17.38 -4.80 -3.04
N SER A 368 -17.74 -4.46 -4.27
CA SER A 368 -17.10 -3.38 -5.04
C SER A 368 -18.08 -2.28 -5.45
N THR A 369 -17.63 -1.04 -5.34
CA THR A 369 -18.26 0.13 -5.97
C THR A 369 -17.22 0.89 -6.76
N VAL A 370 -17.40 0.95 -8.08
CA VAL A 370 -16.48 1.63 -9.01
C VAL A 370 -17.27 2.71 -9.75
N ALA A 371 -16.69 3.91 -9.85
CA ALA A 371 -17.38 5.07 -10.39
C ALA A 371 -16.99 5.45 -11.83
N ALA A 372 -15.94 4.89 -12.46
CA ALA A 372 -15.62 5.25 -13.85
C ALA A 372 -15.10 4.14 -14.77
N ALA A 373 -14.16 3.28 -14.38
CA ALA A 373 -13.70 2.18 -15.25
C ALA A 373 -13.19 0.98 -14.45
N CYS A 374 -13.43 -0.22 -14.97
CA CYS A 374 -12.96 -1.46 -14.38
C CYS A 374 -12.37 -2.36 -15.46
N ASP A 375 -11.07 -2.64 -15.36
CA ASP A 375 -10.34 -3.57 -16.22
C ASP A 375 -9.73 -4.70 -15.38
N ILE A 376 -10.03 -5.94 -15.76
CA ILE A 376 -9.64 -7.13 -15.00
C ILE A 376 -9.09 -8.19 -15.95
N ASP A 377 -7.77 -8.36 -15.96
CA ASP A 377 -7.10 -9.36 -16.77
C ASP A 377 -6.58 -10.53 -15.92
N ALA A 378 -7.06 -11.73 -16.20
CA ALA A 378 -6.62 -12.96 -15.56
C ALA A 378 -6.13 -13.99 -16.60
N VAL A 379 -4.88 -14.45 -16.56
CA VAL A 379 -4.44 -15.38 -17.60
C VAL A 379 -5.08 -16.77 -17.44
N ALA A 380 -5.19 -17.37 -16.24
CA ALA A 380 -5.74 -18.74 -16.15
C ALA A 380 -7.19 -18.79 -15.65
N SER A 381 -7.50 -18.20 -14.49
CA SER A 381 -8.84 -18.29 -13.89
C SER A 381 -9.25 -17.02 -13.17
N LEU A 382 -10.45 -16.55 -13.50
CA LEU A 382 -11.17 -15.49 -12.80
C LEU A 382 -12.36 -16.08 -12.04
N THR A 383 -12.48 -15.76 -10.75
CA THR A 383 -13.66 -16.10 -9.95
C THR A 383 -14.14 -14.87 -9.18
N TRP A 384 -15.36 -14.43 -9.46
CA TRP A 384 -16.02 -13.32 -8.79
C TRP A 384 -17.19 -13.82 -7.95
N ASN A 385 -17.04 -13.81 -6.63
CA ASN A 385 -18.07 -14.15 -5.64
C ASN A 385 -18.65 -12.91 -4.94
N GLY A 386 -18.10 -11.72 -5.24
CA GLY A 386 -18.44 -10.45 -4.61
C GLY A 386 -19.78 -9.86 -5.03
N GLU A 387 -20.31 -8.94 -4.22
CA GLU A 387 -21.44 -8.11 -4.63
C GLU A 387 -20.91 -6.82 -5.30
N GLU A 388 -21.43 -6.48 -6.46
CA GLU A 388 -20.98 -5.34 -7.25
C GLU A 388 -22.11 -4.32 -7.41
N VAL A 389 -21.75 -3.05 -7.20
CA VAL A 389 -22.60 -1.90 -7.50
C VAL A 389 -21.74 -0.91 -8.29
N VAL A 390 -21.83 -0.91 -9.61
CA VAL A 390 -21.23 0.18 -10.41
C VAL A 390 -22.16 1.38 -10.31
N ASP A 391 -21.63 2.54 -9.91
CA ASP A 391 -22.47 3.72 -9.67
C ASP A 391 -23.12 4.22 -10.97
N VAL A 392 -24.38 4.65 -10.87
CA VAL A 392 -25.35 4.73 -11.99
C VAL A 392 -25.09 5.94 -12.90
N ASP A 393 -24.24 6.86 -12.48
CA ASP A 393 -24.08 8.18 -13.11
C ASP A 393 -22.91 8.28 -14.11
N ALA A 394 -22.12 7.23 -14.33
CA ALA A 394 -20.95 7.26 -15.22
C ALA A 394 -20.99 6.14 -16.27
N ALA A 395 -20.61 6.47 -17.51
CA ALA A 395 -20.46 5.57 -18.66
C ALA A 395 -19.28 4.60 -18.51
N ALA A 396 -19.30 3.80 -17.45
CA ALA A 396 -18.17 2.99 -17.02
C ALA A 396 -18.14 1.62 -17.71
N ALA A 397 -17.27 1.45 -18.71
CA ALA A 397 -17.06 0.14 -19.33
C ALA A 397 -16.41 -0.83 -18.34
N TRP A 398 -16.93 -2.06 -18.32
CA TRP A 398 -16.35 -3.16 -17.56
C TRP A 398 -15.78 -4.19 -18.53
N SER A 399 -14.47 -4.42 -18.47
CA SER A 399 -13.78 -5.44 -19.27
C SER A 399 -13.18 -6.52 -18.38
N SER A 400 -13.32 -7.78 -18.82
CA SER A 400 -12.46 -8.85 -18.30
C SER A 400 -11.97 -9.81 -19.39
N THR A 401 -10.73 -10.25 -19.22
CA THR A 401 -10.11 -11.25 -20.09
C THR A 401 -9.63 -12.44 -19.27
N ALA A 402 -10.06 -13.65 -19.64
CA ALA A 402 -9.61 -14.91 -19.05
C ALA A 402 -9.06 -15.89 -20.10
N THR A 403 -7.81 -16.36 -20.01
CA THR A 403 -7.31 -17.35 -21.02
C THR A 403 -7.79 -18.78 -20.76
N ALA A 404 -8.43 -19.10 -19.64
CA ALA A 404 -9.13 -20.38 -19.50
C ALA A 404 -10.54 -20.24 -18.92
N THR A 405 -10.68 -19.83 -17.65
CA THR A 405 -11.99 -19.89 -16.97
C THR A 405 -12.39 -18.54 -16.37
N ALA A 406 -13.64 -18.14 -16.56
CA ALA A 406 -14.26 -17.02 -15.86
C ALA A 406 -15.54 -17.48 -15.16
N SER A 407 -15.66 -17.25 -13.85
CA SER A 407 -16.84 -17.61 -13.05
C SER A 407 -17.37 -16.40 -12.29
N TRP A 408 -18.66 -16.13 -12.45
CA TRP A 408 -19.38 -15.02 -11.82
C TRP A 408 -20.51 -15.56 -10.95
N ASN A 409 -20.31 -15.54 -9.63
CA ASN A 409 -21.27 -16.04 -8.63
C ASN A 409 -21.92 -14.90 -7.81
N GLY A 410 -21.47 -13.66 -8.04
CA GLY A 410 -21.90 -12.46 -7.34
C GLY A 410 -23.22 -11.86 -7.81
N ALA A 411 -23.75 -10.90 -7.05
CA ALA A 411 -24.78 -10.00 -7.57
C ALA A 411 -24.12 -8.80 -8.26
N SER A 412 -24.58 -8.39 -9.43
CA SER A 412 -24.10 -7.19 -10.13
C SER A 412 -25.27 -6.31 -10.54
N SER A 413 -25.15 -5.02 -10.24
CA SER A 413 -25.98 -3.97 -10.85
C SER A 413 -25.03 -2.99 -11.53
N SER A 414 -24.91 -3.08 -12.85
CA SER A 414 -24.15 -2.11 -13.64
C SER A 414 -25.10 -1.08 -14.26
N ALA A 415 -24.59 0.09 -14.65
CA ALA A 415 -25.29 1.05 -15.51
C ALA A 415 -24.78 1.01 -16.97
N ALA A 416 -23.86 0.10 -17.27
CA ALA A 416 -22.95 0.20 -18.40
C ALA A 416 -22.62 -1.16 -19.04
N ASP A 417 -21.85 -1.11 -20.13
CA ASP A 417 -21.54 -2.26 -20.97
C ASP A 417 -20.59 -3.24 -20.28
N LEU A 418 -20.97 -4.53 -20.31
CA LEU A 418 -20.16 -5.64 -19.82
C LEU A 418 -19.47 -6.32 -21.01
N THR A 419 -18.14 -6.36 -21.03
CA THR A 419 -17.37 -7.14 -22.01
C THR A 419 -16.57 -8.22 -21.29
N SER A 420 -16.82 -9.48 -21.59
CA SER A 420 -16.10 -10.60 -20.98
C SER A 420 -15.63 -11.58 -22.04
N THR A 421 -14.31 -11.78 -22.15
CA THR A 421 -13.73 -12.75 -23.08
C THR A 421 -13.04 -13.87 -22.31
N ALA A 422 -13.50 -15.12 -22.48
CA ALA A 422 -12.76 -16.30 -22.02
C ALA A 422 -12.38 -17.25 -23.16
N VAL A 423 -11.17 -17.81 -23.15
CA VAL A 423 -10.75 -18.74 -24.20
C VAL A 423 -11.32 -20.15 -24.00
N ALA A 424 -11.61 -20.61 -22.77
CA ALA A 424 -12.21 -21.94 -22.57
C ALA A 424 -13.67 -21.86 -22.09
N SER A 425 -13.94 -21.41 -20.86
CA SER A 425 -15.31 -21.42 -20.34
C SER A 425 -15.68 -20.18 -19.51
N CYS A 426 -16.90 -19.68 -19.73
CA CYS A 426 -17.55 -18.66 -18.91
C CYS A 426 -18.72 -19.30 -18.15
N THR A 427 -18.82 -19.07 -16.85
CA THR A 427 -19.96 -19.49 -16.01
C THR A 427 -20.51 -18.31 -15.23
N TRP A 428 -21.82 -18.11 -15.29
CA TRP A 428 -22.53 -17.09 -14.52
C TRP A 428 -23.64 -17.72 -13.69
N ASN A 429 -23.51 -17.63 -12.38
CA ASN A 429 -24.46 -18.13 -11.38
C ASN A 429 -25.09 -17.01 -10.55
N GLY A 430 -24.74 -15.75 -10.86
CA GLY A 430 -25.13 -14.56 -10.12
C GLY A 430 -26.48 -13.95 -10.50
N THR A 431 -26.89 -12.90 -9.78
CA THR A 431 -28.03 -12.05 -10.17
C THR A 431 -27.51 -10.76 -10.81
N GLY A 432 -27.80 -10.51 -12.08
CA GLY A 432 -27.32 -9.36 -12.85
C GLY A 432 -28.44 -8.40 -13.27
N ILE A 433 -28.21 -7.09 -13.19
CA ILE A 433 -29.00 -6.05 -13.84
C ILE A 433 -28.08 -5.26 -14.78
N PHE A 434 -28.33 -5.31 -16.10
CA PHE A 434 -27.48 -4.74 -17.16
C PHE A 434 -28.28 -3.80 -18.08
N PRO A 435 -28.25 -2.48 -17.87
CA PRO A 435 -29.16 -1.56 -18.54
C PRO A 435 -28.72 -1.09 -19.94
N ALA A 436 -27.53 -1.43 -20.44
CA ALA A 436 -27.03 -0.99 -21.76
C ALA A 436 -26.69 -2.17 -22.70
N ALA A 437 -25.50 -2.77 -22.66
CA ALA A 437 -25.17 -3.96 -23.43
C ALA A 437 -24.32 -4.99 -22.67
N ALA A 438 -24.37 -6.25 -23.06
CA ALA A 438 -23.40 -7.26 -22.62
C ALA A 438 -22.90 -8.08 -23.81
N ASP A 439 -21.58 -8.12 -23.99
CA ASP A 439 -20.87 -8.93 -24.98
C ASP A 439 -20.00 -9.97 -24.26
N ILE A 440 -20.39 -11.23 -24.38
CA ILE A 440 -19.70 -12.34 -23.72
C ILE A 440 -19.23 -13.33 -24.77
N ALA A 441 -17.91 -13.49 -24.88
CA ALA A 441 -17.27 -14.44 -25.79
C ALA A 441 -16.62 -15.59 -25.01
N ALA A 442 -16.92 -16.84 -25.38
CA ALA A 442 -16.28 -18.04 -24.82
C ALA A 442 -15.90 -19.04 -25.91
N ALA A 443 -14.62 -19.41 -26.03
CA ALA A 443 -14.21 -20.31 -27.13
C ALA A 443 -14.56 -21.80 -26.92
N ALA A 444 -14.98 -22.26 -25.75
CA ALA A 444 -15.54 -23.62 -25.59
C ALA A 444 -16.97 -23.59 -25.05
N SER A 445 -17.20 -23.13 -23.81
CA SER A 445 -18.53 -23.16 -23.21
C SER A 445 -18.96 -21.88 -22.50
N LEU A 446 -20.23 -21.53 -22.66
CA LEU A 446 -20.92 -20.54 -21.85
C LEU A 446 -21.98 -21.25 -21.00
N THR A 447 -22.00 -21.04 -19.69
CA THR A 447 -23.04 -21.58 -18.82
C THR A 447 -23.64 -20.47 -17.97
N TRP A 448 -24.96 -20.42 -17.92
CA TRP A 448 -25.69 -19.41 -17.19
C TRP A 448 -26.75 -20.08 -16.33
N THR A 449 -26.77 -19.82 -15.02
CA THR A 449 -27.73 -20.41 -14.07
C THR A 449 -28.41 -19.35 -13.19
N GLY A 450 -28.09 -18.08 -13.43
CA GLY A 450 -28.50 -16.94 -12.62
C GLY A 450 -29.84 -16.30 -13.02
N VAL A 451 -30.05 -15.07 -12.54
CA VAL A 451 -31.17 -14.20 -12.96
C VAL A 451 -30.57 -12.96 -13.61
N THR A 452 -31.02 -12.59 -14.80
CA THR A 452 -30.53 -11.42 -15.55
C THR A 452 -31.70 -10.55 -15.94
N LEU A 453 -31.59 -9.26 -15.66
CA LEU A 453 -32.47 -8.23 -16.20
C LEU A 453 -31.64 -7.31 -17.10
N ALA A 454 -31.81 -7.38 -18.41
CA ALA A 454 -31.10 -6.53 -19.36
C ALA A 454 -32.06 -5.52 -20.02
N ASN A 455 -31.68 -4.24 -20.12
CA ASN A 455 -32.57 -3.19 -20.63
C ASN A 455 -32.32 -2.79 -22.10
N ALA A 456 -31.34 -3.38 -22.79
CA ALA A 456 -31.09 -3.10 -24.20
C ALA A 456 -30.61 -4.34 -24.98
N SER A 457 -29.31 -4.56 -25.21
CA SER A 457 -28.83 -5.65 -26.09
C SER A 457 -27.93 -6.68 -25.41
N TRP A 458 -28.17 -7.96 -25.64
CA TRP A 458 -27.33 -9.05 -25.16
C TRP A 458 -26.74 -9.83 -26.34
N GLU A 459 -25.41 -9.85 -26.47
CA GLU A 459 -24.68 -10.63 -27.48
C GLU A 459 -23.83 -11.69 -26.78
N SER A 460 -23.96 -12.94 -27.21
CA SER A 460 -23.08 -14.01 -26.75
C SER A 460 -22.55 -14.85 -27.90
N ASN A 461 -21.25 -15.12 -27.86
CA ASN A 461 -20.57 -15.90 -28.89
C ASN A 461 -19.88 -17.09 -28.23
N ALA A 462 -20.28 -18.32 -28.58
CA ALA A 462 -19.56 -19.52 -28.15
C ALA A 462 -19.33 -20.52 -29.28
N VAL A 463 -18.14 -21.14 -29.29
CA VAL A 463 -17.76 -22.05 -30.37
C VAL A 463 -18.29 -23.48 -30.15
N SER A 464 -18.41 -23.96 -28.91
CA SER A 464 -18.79 -25.37 -28.69
C SER A 464 -20.15 -25.56 -28.00
N ALA A 465 -20.42 -24.85 -26.90
CA ALA A 465 -21.70 -25.01 -26.18
C ALA A 465 -22.14 -23.73 -25.47
N GLN A 466 -23.44 -23.47 -25.48
CA GLN A 466 -24.10 -22.49 -24.61
C GLN A 466 -25.19 -23.21 -23.81
N ASN A 467 -25.18 -23.09 -22.49
CA ASN A 467 -26.17 -23.68 -21.61
C ASN A 467 -26.82 -22.62 -20.74
N TRP A 468 -28.12 -22.44 -20.86
CA TRP A 468 -28.90 -21.45 -20.13
C TRP A 468 -29.90 -22.14 -19.21
N ASN A 469 -29.71 -22.05 -17.90
CA ASN A 469 -30.54 -22.68 -16.87
C ASN A 469 -31.14 -21.64 -15.90
N GLY A 470 -31.16 -20.36 -16.28
CA GLY A 470 -31.55 -19.24 -15.44
C GLY A 470 -32.84 -18.53 -15.87
N SER A 471 -33.11 -17.34 -15.31
CA SER A 471 -34.27 -16.51 -15.65
C SER A 471 -33.86 -15.15 -16.23
N ALA A 472 -34.17 -14.89 -17.49
CA ALA A 472 -33.78 -13.69 -18.22
C ALA A 472 -34.98 -12.80 -18.59
N THR A 473 -34.86 -11.51 -18.33
CA THR A 473 -35.77 -10.48 -18.84
C THR A 473 -34.96 -9.48 -19.66
N VAL A 474 -35.29 -9.30 -20.94
CA VAL A 474 -34.57 -8.42 -21.88
C VAL A 474 -35.57 -7.47 -22.54
N SER A 475 -35.45 -6.16 -22.38
CA SER A 475 -36.45 -5.22 -22.96
C SER A 475 -36.22 -4.84 -24.43
N ALA A 476 -35.05 -5.13 -25.03
CA ALA A 476 -34.84 -4.91 -26.47
C ALA A 476 -34.46 -6.19 -27.24
N ALA A 477 -33.17 -6.53 -27.40
CA ALA A 477 -32.75 -7.58 -28.33
C ALA A 477 -31.75 -8.59 -27.74
N TYR A 478 -31.94 -9.87 -28.02
CA TYR A 478 -31.01 -10.95 -27.67
C TYR A 478 -30.44 -11.57 -28.94
N GLN A 479 -29.11 -11.65 -29.05
CA GLN A 479 -28.38 -12.37 -30.10
C GLN A 479 -27.43 -13.40 -29.49
N SER A 480 -27.55 -14.64 -29.92
CA SER A 480 -26.58 -15.69 -29.55
C SER A 480 -26.04 -16.39 -30.78
N THR A 481 -24.72 -16.48 -30.90
CA THR A 481 -24.06 -17.30 -31.91
C THR A 481 -23.44 -18.52 -31.24
N ALA A 482 -23.93 -19.70 -31.56
CA ALA A 482 -23.38 -20.97 -31.09
C ALA A 482 -22.99 -21.87 -32.27
N LEU A 483 -21.72 -22.26 -32.36
CA LEU A 483 -21.25 -23.06 -33.49
C LEU A 483 -21.66 -24.54 -33.43
N ALA A 484 -21.91 -25.10 -32.23
CA ALA A 484 -22.25 -26.52 -32.08
C ALA A 484 -23.49 -26.84 -31.24
N VAL A 485 -23.62 -26.38 -29.99
CA VAL A 485 -24.80 -26.68 -29.14
C VAL A 485 -25.31 -25.44 -28.41
N LEU A 486 -26.62 -25.21 -28.44
CA LEU A 486 -27.33 -24.24 -27.61
C LEU A 486 -28.43 -24.96 -26.82
N THR A 487 -28.33 -24.97 -25.49
CA THR A 487 -29.31 -25.55 -24.57
C THR A 487 -29.97 -24.46 -23.74
N TRP A 488 -31.30 -24.42 -23.71
CA TRP A 488 -32.06 -23.45 -22.94
C TRP A 488 -33.11 -24.14 -22.05
N ASN A 489 -32.85 -24.15 -20.74
CA ASN A 489 -33.69 -24.72 -19.68
C ASN A 489 -34.20 -23.62 -18.72
N GLY A 490 -34.35 -22.40 -19.22
CA GLY A 490 -34.66 -21.19 -18.44
C GLY A 490 -36.01 -20.54 -18.75
N THR A 491 -36.31 -19.46 -18.03
CA THR A 491 -37.44 -18.56 -18.38
C THR A 491 -36.90 -17.34 -19.11
N ALA A 492 -37.50 -17.00 -20.26
CA ALA A 492 -37.12 -15.82 -21.03
C ALA A 492 -38.34 -14.90 -21.20
N THR A 493 -38.15 -13.61 -20.98
CA THR A 493 -39.13 -12.56 -21.30
C THR A 493 -38.42 -11.52 -22.16
N ALA A 494 -38.85 -11.33 -23.40
CA ALA A 494 -38.23 -10.38 -24.32
C ALA A 494 -39.31 -9.47 -24.92
N GLU A 495 -39.15 -8.14 -24.84
CA GLU A 495 -40.20 -7.21 -25.32
C GLU A 495 -40.15 -6.93 -26.83
N SER A 496 -39.03 -7.19 -27.54
CA SER A 496 -38.90 -6.79 -28.95
C SER A 496 -38.37 -7.84 -29.95
N ALA A 497 -37.26 -8.55 -29.71
CA ALA A 497 -36.75 -9.57 -30.67
C ALA A 497 -35.75 -10.58 -30.06
N TRP A 498 -35.78 -11.83 -30.55
CA TRP A 498 -34.82 -12.89 -30.21
C TRP A 498 -34.22 -13.50 -31.48
N ARG A 499 -32.89 -13.57 -31.56
CA ARG A 499 -32.16 -14.17 -32.68
C ARG A 499 -31.10 -15.14 -32.18
N ALA A 500 -31.13 -16.37 -32.68
CA ALA A 500 -30.08 -17.35 -32.43
C ALA A 500 -29.52 -17.86 -33.75
N ASP A 501 -28.23 -17.65 -33.95
CA ASP A 501 -27.46 -18.19 -35.06
C ASP A 501 -26.78 -19.47 -34.56
N THR A 502 -27.25 -20.63 -35.02
CA THR A 502 -26.70 -21.93 -34.60
C THR A 502 -26.26 -22.77 -35.80
N LEU A 503 -25.04 -23.30 -35.78
CA LEU A 503 -24.52 -24.20 -36.83
C LEU A 503 -24.78 -25.70 -36.53
N GLY A 504 -25.18 -26.04 -35.31
CA GLY A 504 -25.43 -27.40 -34.84
C GLY A 504 -26.80 -27.61 -34.17
N VAL A 505 -26.81 -28.09 -32.93
CA VAL A 505 -28.01 -28.53 -32.17
C VAL A 505 -28.58 -27.40 -31.32
N LEU A 506 -29.92 -27.28 -31.31
CA LEU A 506 -30.69 -26.42 -30.42
C LEU A 506 -31.60 -27.28 -29.54
N GLU A 507 -31.42 -27.23 -28.23
CA GLU A 507 -32.26 -27.89 -27.21
C GLU A 507 -32.98 -26.80 -26.40
N TRP A 508 -34.31 -26.84 -26.33
CA TRP A 508 -35.11 -25.82 -25.64
C TRP A 508 -36.17 -26.46 -24.74
N GLU A 509 -35.97 -26.39 -23.42
CA GLU A 509 -36.91 -26.87 -22.40
C GLU A 509 -37.50 -25.73 -21.55
N GLY A 510 -37.47 -24.48 -22.05
CA GLY A 510 -37.84 -23.27 -21.32
C GLY A 510 -39.20 -22.64 -21.65
N LEU A 511 -39.70 -21.78 -20.76
CA LEU A 511 -40.89 -20.95 -20.95
C LEU A 511 -40.50 -19.58 -21.53
N ALA A 512 -40.97 -19.28 -22.73
CA ALA A 512 -40.93 -17.92 -23.31
C ALA A 512 -42.26 -17.20 -23.02
N GLN A 513 -42.22 -16.00 -22.43
CA GLN A 513 -43.41 -15.18 -22.20
C GLN A 513 -43.23 -13.75 -22.74
N GLY A 514 -44.25 -13.24 -23.43
CA GLY A 514 -44.47 -11.80 -23.66
C GLY A 514 -44.26 -11.31 -25.10
N ALA A 515 -45.37 -10.96 -25.74
CA ALA A 515 -45.64 -9.61 -26.27
C ALA A 515 -47.15 -9.37 -26.17
N PRO A 516 -47.65 -8.14 -25.95
CA PRO A 516 -49.07 -7.84 -26.14
C PRO A 516 -49.45 -8.17 -27.59
N ALA A 517 -50.68 -8.63 -27.85
CA ALA A 517 -51.19 -9.12 -29.14
C ALA A 517 -51.06 -8.16 -30.34
N GLU A 518 -50.47 -6.97 -30.17
CA GLU A 518 -50.24 -5.95 -31.20
C GLU A 518 -48.75 -5.74 -31.55
N ALA A 519 -47.80 -6.43 -30.89
CA ALA A 519 -46.38 -6.36 -31.23
C ALA A 519 -45.90 -7.68 -31.86
N SER A 520 -45.64 -7.64 -33.16
CA SER A 520 -45.02 -8.73 -33.93
C SER A 520 -43.55 -8.91 -33.52
N ALA A 521 -43.30 -9.55 -32.38
CA ALA A 521 -41.97 -10.01 -32.02
C ALA A 521 -41.58 -11.19 -32.94
N ALA A 522 -40.62 -10.97 -33.84
CA ALA A 522 -40.09 -12.02 -34.71
C ALA A 522 -39.07 -12.86 -33.91
N PHE A 523 -39.41 -14.12 -33.67
CA PHE A 523 -38.43 -15.12 -33.24
C PHE A 523 -37.77 -15.68 -34.49
N GLN A 524 -36.52 -15.31 -34.76
CA GLN A 524 -35.79 -15.72 -35.96
C GLN A 524 -34.69 -16.72 -35.59
N ILE A 525 -34.85 -17.96 -36.03
CA ILE A 525 -33.79 -18.97 -35.96
C ILE A 525 -33.12 -19.05 -37.33
N VAL A 526 -31.80 -18.82 -37.38
CA VAL A 526 -31.00 -19.05 -38.59
C VAL A 526 -30.12 -20.26 -38.33
N THR A 527 -30.52 -21.43 -38.82
CA THR A 527 -29.72 -22.67 -38.75
C THR A 527 -29.24 -23.09 -40.13
N THR A 528 -28.04 -23.65 -40.21
CA THR A 528 -27.48 -24.25 -41.44
C THR A 528 -27.42 -25.79 -41.42
N ALA A 529 -27.93 -26.45 -40.36
CA ALA A 529 -27.87 -27.92 -40.20
C ALA A 529 -29.09 -28.51 -39.45
N PHE A 530 -29.19 -29.86 -39.45
CA PHE A 530 -30.28 -30.68 -38.86
C PHE A 530 -30.57 -30.29 -37.39
N ALA A 531 -31.72 -29.68 -37.13
CA ALA A 531 -32.20 -29.38 -35.78
C ALA A 531 -33.24 -30.42 -35.33
N GLN A 532 -33.09 -30.95 -34.11
CA GLN A 532 -34.16 -31.67 -33.40
C GLN A 532 -34.83 -30.68 -32.45
N PHE A 533 -36.14 -30.48 -32.59
CA PHE A 533 -36.89 -29.56 -31.77
C PHE A 533 -37.84 -30.35 -30.86
N THR A 534 -37.73 -30.16 -29.55
CA THR A 534 -38.67 -30.69 -28.55
C THR A 534 -39.12 -29.50 -27.72
N ALA A 535 -40.38 -29.07 -27.85
CA ALA A 535 -40.90 -27.93 -27.10
C ALA A 535 -42.32 -28.21 -26.61
N GLU A 536 -42.62 -27.79 -25.38
CA GLU A 536 -43.97 -27.76 -24.82
C GLU A 536 -44.47 -26.31 -24.89
N VAL A 537 -45.20 -25.95 -25.96
CA VAL A 537 -45.67 -24.58 -26.23
C VAL A 537 -47.05 -24.36 -25.63
N ILE A 538 -47.23 -23.31 -24.81
CA ILE A 538 -48.51 -22.96 -24.16
C ILE A 538 -49.18 -21.69 -24.75
N ALA A 539 -48.57 -20.97 -25.71
CA ALA A 539 -49.23 -19.83 -26.38
C ALA A 539 -48.74 -19.55 -27.81
N GLU A 540 -49.60 -18.91 -28.62
CA GLU A 540 -49.42 -18.49 -30.01
C GLU A 540 -48.27 -17.47 -30.15
N ALA A 541 -47.14 -17.90 -30.71
CA ALA A 541 -46.03 -17.04 -31.12
C ALA A 541 -45.74 -17.30 -32.61
N ALA A 542 -45.55 -16.24 -33.39
CA ALA A 542 -45.17 -16.35 -34.80
C ALA A 542 -43.68 -16.72 -34.90
N PHE A 543 -43.39 -17.90 -35.44
CA PHE A 543 -42.03 -18.36 -35.76
C PHE A 543 -41.76 -18.10 -37.24
N ASP A 544 -40.68 -17.37 -37.55
CA ASP A 544 -40.18 -17.22 -38.92
C ASP A 544 -38.88 -18.01 -39.06
N VAL A 545 -38.88 -19.03 -39.92
CA VAL A 545 -37.74 -19.94 -40.14
C VAL A 545 -37.25 -19.73 -41.57
N ASP A 546 -36.05 -19.17 -41.71
CA ASP A 546 -35.45 -18.91 -43.02
C ASP A 546 -35.05 -20.24 -43.71
N ALA A 547 -35.46 -20.41 -44.97
CA ALA A 547 -35.78 -21.69 -45.60
C ALA A 547 -34.58 -22.55 -46.10
N ALA A 548 -33.55 -22.78 -45.28
CA ALA A 548 -32.37 -23.57 -45.68
C ALA A 548 -32.23 -24.97 -45.01
N ALA A 549 -33.07 -25.33 -44.03
CA ALA A 549 -32.93 -26.59 -43.28
C ALA A 549 -34.20 -27.46 -43.30
N SER A 550 -34.03 -28.79 -43.37
CA SER A 550 -35.12 -29.75 -43.19
C SER A 550 -35.47 -29.88 -41.72
N VAL A 551 -36.60 -29.31 -41.29
CA VAL A 551 -37.11 -29.43 -39.92
C VAL A 551 -37.92 -30.71 -39.78
N THR A 552 -37.59 -31.55 -38.80
CA THR A 552 -38.40 -32.73 -38.44
C THR A 552 -39.08 -32.42 -37.11
N TRP A 553 -40.40 -32.26 -37.14
CA TRP A 553 -41.21 -32.05 -35.94
C TRP A 553 -41.58 -33.42 -35.35
N ASP A 554 -41.06 -33.77 -34.18
CA ASP A 554 -41.48 -34.97 -33.45
C ASP A 554 -42.45 -34.55 -32.33
N TRP A 555 -43.75 -34.67 -32.61
CA TRP A 555 -44.80 -34.42 -31.64
C TRP A 555 -45.02 -35.68 -30.81
N ASP A 556 -44.24 -35.86 -29.74
CA ASP A 556 -44.53 -36.91 -28.77
C ASP A 556 -45.51 -36.36 -27.72
N ILE A 557 -46.82 -36.40 -28.04
CA ILE A 557 -47.87 -36.06 -27.08
C ILE A 557 -47.91 -37.19 -26.03
N PRO A 558 -47.63 -36.92 -24.74
CA PRO A 558 -47.83 -37.93 -23.72
C PRO A 558 -49.34 -38.24 -23.66
N LYS A 559 -49.70 -39.49 -24.00
CA LYS A 559 -51.08 -40.00 -23.83
C LYS A 559 -51.46 -40.00 -22.35
N ALA A 560 -51.93 -38.87 -21.83
CA ALA A 560 -52.62 -38.82 -20.55
C ALA A 560 -53.98 -39.55 -20.70
N PRO A 561 -54.33 -40.51 -19.81
CA PRO A 561 -55.62 -41.17 -19.87
C PRO A 561 -56.74 -40.18 -19.48
N PRO A 562 -57.93 -40.27 -20.09
CA PRO A 562 -59.01 -39.32 -19.83
C PRO A 562 -59.50 -39.44 -18.38
N ARG A 563 -59.32 -38.37 -17.60
CA ARG A 563 -60.00 -38.20 -16.31
C ARG A 563 -61.44 -37.79 -16.57
N LEU A 564 -62.37 -38.68 -16.22
CA LEU A 564 -63.78 -38.35 -16.03
C LEU A 564 -63.92 -37.34 -14.87
N ILE A 565 -64.48 -36.16 -15.15
CA ILE A 565 -65.07 -35.28 -14.13
C ILE A 565 -66.50 -34.92 -14.58
N ASP A 566 -67.45 -35.43 -13.80
CA ASP A 566 -68.88 -35.08 -13.64
C ASP A 566 -69.84 -35.08 -14.85
N GLY A 567 -70.46 -36.24 -15.09
CA GLY A 567 -71.79 -36.46 -14.50
C GLY A 567 -73.03 -35.84 -15.14
N ARG A 568 -73.01 -35.34 -16.38
CA ARG A 568 -74.25 -34.98 -17.10
C ARG A 568 -74.38 -35.69 -18.45
N ARG A 569 -75.39 -36.56 -18.53
CA ARG A 569 -75.92 -37.13 -19.76
C ARG A 569 -76.34 -36.01 -20.72
N LEU A 570 -75.62 -35.82 -21.82
CA LEU A 570 -76.22 -35.37 -23.08
C LEU A 570 -76.40 -36.61 -23.96
N SER A 571 -77.58 -37.20 -23.84
CA SER A 571 -78.12 -38.06 -24.89
C SER A 571 -78.51 -37.18 -26.06
N ARG A 572 -78.19 -37.64 -27.27
CA ARG A 572 -78.75 -37.25 -28.57
C ARG A 572 -77.95 -36.18 -29.31
N LEU A 573 -77.16 -36.65 -30.28
CA LEU A 573 -76.92 -36.09 -31.61
C LEU A 573 -76.16 -37.19 -32.39
N GLU A 574 -76.89 -38.27 -32.69
CA GLU A 574 -76.65 -39.00 -33.94
C GLU A 574 -77.42 -38.20 -35.00
N ASP A 575 -76.76 -37.96 -36.13
CA ASP A 575 -77.16 -37.13 -37.28
C ASP A 575 -76.79 -35.64 -37.18
N GLY A 576 -75.76 -35.26 -37.94
CA GLY A 576 -75.26 -33.89 -38.09
C GLY A 576 -73.97 -33.84 -38.94
N ASP A 577 -74.15 -34.02 -40.24
CA ASP A 577 -73.39 -33.56 -41.42
C ASP A 577 -71.88 -33.20 -41.33
N GLU A 578 -71.12 -33.73 -42.30
CA GLU A 578 -69.71 -33.43 -42.62
C GLU A 578 -69.41 -31.93 -42.89
N GLU A 579 -70.41 -31.03 -42.84
CA GLU A 579 -70.24 -29.60 -43.07
C GLU A 579 -69.53 -28.87 -41.92
N ASP A 580 -69.63 -29.32 -40.66
CA ASP A 580 -69.01 -28.61 -39.53
C ASP A 580 -67.48 -28.84 -39.43
N ILE A 581 -66.98 -29.96 -39.94
CA ILE A 581 -65.53 -30.23 -40.04
C ILE A 581 -64.93 -29.46 -41.24
N MET A 582 -65.69 -29.31 -42.32
CA MET A 582 -65.28 -28.52 -43.49
C MET A 582 -65.31 -27.02 -43.21
N LEU A 583 -66.22 -26.51 -42.36
CA LEU A 583 -66.24 -25.10 -41.95
C LEU A 583 -65.05 -24.73 -41.06
N PHE A 584 -64.56 -25.66 -40.24
CA PHE A 584 -63.36 -25.45 -39.42
C PHE A 584 -62.08 -25.47 -40.28
N MET A 585 -61.99 -26.34 -41.30
CA MET A 585 -60.86 -26.33 -42.24
C MET A 585 -60.89 -25.15 -43.23
N ALA A 586 -62.08 -24.66 -43.61
CA ALA A 586 -62.20 -23.47 -44.46
C ALA A 586 -61.82 -22.17 -43.73
N ALA A 587 -62.05 -22.09 -42.42
CA ALA A 587 -61.58 -20.95 -41.60
C ALA A 587 -60.04 -20.91 -41.50
N ILE A 588 -59.37 -22.06 -41.45
CA ILE A 588 -57.91 -22.15 -41.42
C ILE A 588 -57.31 -21.79 -42.79
N ASN A 589 -57.92 -22.23 -43.90
CA ASN A 589 -57.42 -21.88 -45.24
C ASN A 589 -57.63 -20.40 -45.61
N THR A 590 -58.69 -19.77 -45.12
CA THR A 590 -58.94 -18.34 -45.40
C THR A 590 -57.99 -17.43 -44.60
N TYR A 591 -57.46 -17.89 -43.47
CA TYR A 591 -56.48 -17.14 -42.68
C TYR A 591 -55.06 -17.24 -43.26
N LEU A 592 -54.73 -18.34 -43.95
CA LEU A 592 -53.40 -18.55 -44.57
C LEU A 592 -53.23 -17.89 -45.95
N GLU A 593 -54.31 -17.58 -46.67
CA GLU A 593 -54.22 -16.90 -47.98
C GLU A 593 -54.21 -15.36 -47.87
N GLN A 594 -54.47 -14.77 -46.69
CA GLN A 594 -54.53 -13.31 -46.53
C GLN A 594 -53.17 -12.66 -46.19
N ASP A 595 -52.14 -13.46 -45.85
CA ASP A 595 -50.82 -12.97 -45.46
C ASP A 595 -49.75 -13.07 -46.57
N HIS A 596 -50.14 -13.49 -47.78
CA HIS A 596 -49.21 -13.67 -48.91
C HIS A 596 -49.13 -12.48 -49.88
N ASP A 597 -49.86 -11.38 -49.63
CA ASP A 597 -49.92 -10.20 -50.52
C ASP A 597 -49.33 -8.91 -49.93
N ASN A 598 -48.53 -8.99 -48.85
CA ASN A 598 -47.69 -7.88 -48.38
C ASN A 598 -46.29 -8.34 -47.93
N TYR A 599 -45.51 -8.88 -48.86
CA TYR A 599 -44.04 -8.82 -48.85
C TYR A 599 -43.51 -8.51 -50.26
#